data_AF-A0A7K4ICT0-F1
#
_entry.id   AF-A0A7K4ICT0-F1
#
_cell.length_a   1.000
_cell.length_b   1.000
_cell.length_c   1.000
_cell.angle_alpha   90.00
_cell.angle_beta   90.00
_cell.angle_gamma   90.00
#
_symmetry.space_group_name_H-M   'P 1'
#
loop_
_entity.id
_entity.type
_entity.pdbx_description
1 polymer ?
#
loop_
_entity_poly.entity_id
_entity_poly.type
_entity_poly.pdbx_seq_one_letter_code
_entity_poly.pdbx_strand_id
1 'polypeptide(L)'
;MVGNAASNNNNGLRLLYSDYNELRENTANKNSATGIALITSIHNTLVRNSVTYNYRGFELATNSNYNTLVNNTVAHNSGFGISVSSCTNNKIYLNTFELNSQNANDGGGSNNAWDDSVSLGNYWDDYSGSGVYAIPGSSNSVDHYPIFVDSLPPTIDSPDDVTYAEGTTNHWVTWTPTDAHP
;
A
#
# COMPACT_ATOMS: atom_id res chain seq x y z
N MET A 1 -15.95 14.22 -6.61
CA MET A 1 -16.24 14.30 -5.16
C MET A 1 -14.94 14.55 -4.41
N VAL A 2 -14.86 15.63 -3.62
CA VAL A 2 -13.61 16.05 -2.94
C VAL A 2 -13.85 16.28 -1.44
N GLY A 3 -12.98 15.75 -0.58
CA GLY A 3 -12.93 16.15 0.84
C GLY A 3 -14.06 15.62 1.73
N ASN A 4 -14.70 14.50 1.38
CA ASN A 4 -15.86 13.98 2.13
C ASN A 4 -15.42 12.93 3.15
N ALA A 5 -16.13 12.84 4.28
CA ALA A 5 -15.93 11.79 5.29
C ALA A 5 -17.16 10.88 5.38
N ALA A 6 -16.96 9.58 5.16
CA ALA A 6 -17.99 8.55 5.29
C ALA A 6 -17.52 7.49 6.29
N SER A 7 -18.00 7.60 7.54
CA SER A 7 -17.51 6.78 8.65
C SER A 7 -18.61 6.14 9.47
N ASN A 8 -18.32 4.99 10.09
CA ASN A 8 -19.25 4.23 10.94
C ASN A 8 -20.54 3.79 10.23
N ASN A 9 -20.48 3.56 8.93
CA ASN A 9 -21.60 3.03 8.14
C ASN A 9 -21.40 1.55 7.85
N ASN A 10 -22.38 0.93 7.18
CA ASN A 10 -22.14 -0.39 6.59
C ASN A 10 -21.13 -0.28 5.44
N ASN A 11 -21.40 0.58 4.45
CA ASN A 11 -20.46 0.93 3.39
C ASN A 11 -20.17 2.44 3.47
N GLY A 12 -18.92 2.84 3.21
CA GLY A 12 -18.53 4.25 3.19
C GLY A 12 -19.02 4.97 1.93
N LEU A 13 -18.21 4.94 0.87
CA LEU A 13 -18.51 5.57 -0.42
C LEU A 13 -18.75 4.51 -1.49
N ARG A 14 -19.76 4.70 -2.34
CA ARG A 14 -20.11 3.74 -3.39
C ARG A 14 -20.35 4.44 -4.72
N LEU A 15 -19.61 4.02 -5.74
CA LEU A 15 -19.89 4.28 -7.15
C LEU A 15 -20.64 3.07 -7.71
N LEU A 16 -21.83 3.31 -8.24
CA LEU A 16 -22.70 2.27 -8.78
C LEU A 16 -23.21 2.75 -10.13
N TYR A 17 -22.87 2.05 -11.22
CA TYR A 17 -23.16 2.50 -12.58
C TYR A 17 -22.71 3.95 -12.83
N SER A 18 -21.51 4.28 -12.34
CA SER A 18 -21.01 5.65 -12.28
C SER A 18 -19.63 5.72 -12.92
N ASP A 19 -19.57 6.30 -14.10
CA ASP A 19 -18.35 6.35 -14.91
C ASP A 19 -17.75 7.75 -14.92
N TYR A 20 -16.45 7.85 -15.20
CA TYR A 20 -15.74 9.13 -15.41
C TYR A 20 -15.79 10.09 -14.21
N ASN A 21 -15.70 9.57 -12.98
CA ASN A 21 -15.67 10.40 -11.77
C ASN A 21 -14.27 10.50 -11.18
N GLU A 22 -13.98 11.63 -10.54
CA GLU A 22 -12.82 11.81 -9.69
C GLU A 22 -13.25 11.82 -8.21
N LEU A 23 -12.69 10.91 -7.42
CA LEU A 23 -12.81 10.89 -5.96
C LEU A 23 -11.45 11.23 -5.38
N ARG A 24 -11.37 12.41 -4.78
CA ARG A 24 -10.12 12.96 -4.27
C ARG A 24 -10.22 13.33 -2.80
N GLU A 25 -9.19 13.01 -2.01
CA GLU A 25 -9.08 13.48 -0.62
C GLU A 25 -10.30 13.10 0.26
N ASN A 26 -10.95 11.97 -0.01
CA ASN A 26 -12.05 11.50 0.83
C ASN A 26 -11.55 10.56 1.92
N THR A 27 -12.27 10.52 3.04
CA THR A 27 -12.03 9.62 4.17
C THR A 27 -13.15 8.60 4.26
N ALA A 28 -12.83 7.31 4.15
CA ALA A 28 -13.75 6.21 4.42
C ALA A 28 -13.22 5.39 5.60
N ASN A 29 -13.82 5.58 6.78
CA ASN A 29 -13.25 5.08 8.03
C ASN A 29 -14.25 4.28 8.89
N LYS A 30 -13.82 3.15 9.47
CA LYS A 30 -14.66 2.38 10.42
C LYS A 30 -15.99 1.91 9.84
N ASN A 31 -16.05 1.59 8.55
CA ASN A 31 -17.26 1.02 7.95
C ASN A 31 -17.24 -0.51 8.09
N SER A 32 -18.37 -1.10 8.48
CA SER A 32 -18.43 -2.52 8.85
C SER A 32 -18.24 -3.48 7.68
N ALA A 33 -18.46 -3.03 6.43
CA ALA A 33 -18.19 -3.78 5.21
C ALA A 33 -17.10 -3.09 4.39
N THR A 34 -17.44 -2.30 3.37
CA THR A 34 -16.46 -1.73 2.44
C THR A 34 -16.27 -0.23 2.67
N GLY A 35 -15.02 0.23 2.67
CA GLY A 35 -14.68 1.65 2.73
C GLY A 35 -15.12 2.39 1.47
N ILE A 36 -14.54 2.05 0.31
CA ILE A 36 -14.92 2.62 -1.00
C ILE A 36 -15.14 1.50 -2.02
N ALA A 37 -16.33 1.42 -2.61
CA ALA A 37 -16.67 0.40 -3.60
C ALA A 37 -16.95 1.00 -4.98
N LEU A 38 -16.42 0.35 -6.02
CA LEU A 38 -16.72 0.58 -7.43
C LEU A 38 -17.43 -0.65 -8.00
N ILE A 39 -18.72 -0.51 -8.28
CA ILE A 39 -19.56 -1.59 -8.80
C ILE A 39 -20.09 -1.20 -10.17
N THR A 40 -19.73 -1.96 -11.20
CA THR A 40 -20.07 -1.66 -12.60
C THR A 40 -19.80 -0.18 -12.93
N SER A 41 -18.60 0.28 -12.62
CA SER A 41 -18.20 1.68 -12.72
C SER A 41 -16.81 1.77 -13.33
N ILE A 42 -16.69 2.45 -14.47
CA ILE A 42 -15.46 2.48 -15.29
C ILE A 42 -14.87 3.89 -15.40
N HIS A 43 -13.58 3.97 -15.74
CA HIS A 43 -12.90 5.24 -15.98
C HIS A 43 -12.94 6.24 -14.81
N ASN A 44 -13.00 5.75 -13.57
CA ASN A 44 -12.91 6.61 -12.39
C ASN A 44 -11.46 6.76 -11.91
N THR A 45 -11.15 7.92 -11.36
CA THR A 45 -9.86 8.21 -10.73
C THR A 45 -10.06 8.43 -9.24
N LEU A 46 -9.38 7.62 -8.42
CA LEU A 46 -9.42 7.69 -6.97
C LEU A 46 -8.02 8.07 -6.48
N VAL A 47 -7.89 9.29 -5.99
CA VAL A 47 -6.59 9.87 -5.63
C VAL A 47 -6.57 10.41 -4.21
N ARG A 48 -5.55 10.07 -3.43
CA ARG A 48 -5.35 10.63 -2.08
C ARG A 48 -6.52 10.45 -1.14
N ASN A 49 -7.25 9.33 -1.29
CA ASN A 49 -8.27 8.95 -0.32
C ASN A 49 -7.63 8.18 0.85
N SER A 50 -8.18 8.37 2.04
CA SER A 50 -7.80 7.64 3.25
C SER A 50 -8.87 6.60 3.57
N VAL A 51 -8.54 5.33 3.41
CA VAL A 51 -9.48 4.21 3.57
C VAL A 51 -8.99 3.27 4.67
N THR A 52 -9.53 3.46 5.87
CA THR A 52 -8.96 2.85 7.08
C THR A 52 -9.97 2.21 8.02
N TYR A 53 -9.58 1.15 8.71
CA TYR A 53 -10.42 0.47 9.72
C TYR A 53 -11.76 -0.07 9.18
N ASN A 54 -11.84 -0.46 7.91
CA ASN A 54 -13.02 -1.11 7.33
C ASN A 54 -12.81 -2.63 7.28
N TYR A 55 -13.83 -3.42 6.95
CA TYR A 55 -13.58 -4.84 6.65
C TYR A 55 -12.85 -4.99 5.31
N ARG A 56 -13.33 -4.37 4.23
CA ARG A 56 -12.57 -4.18 2.99
C ARG A 56 -12.26 -2.71 2.80
N GLY A 57 -11.04 -2.36 2.41
CA GLY A 57 -10.68 -0.99 2.09
C GLY A 57 -11.37 -0.55 0.80
N PHE A 58 -10.78 -0.91 -0.35
CA PHE A 58 -11.40 -0.75 -1.66
C PHE A 58 -11.95 -2.07 -2.21
N GLU A 59 -13.06 -2.00 -2.93
CA GLU A 59 -13.65 -3.10 -3.68
C GLU A 59 -13.92 -2.68 -5.12
N LEU A 60 -13.30 -3.36 -6.08
CA LEU A 60 -13.62 -3.28 -7.50
C LEU A 60 -14.32 -4.57 -7.90
N ALA A 61 -15.58 -4.48 -8.30
CA ALA A 61 -16.37 -5.64 -8.68
C ALA A 61 -17.27 -5.38 -9.89
N THR A 62 -17.62 -6.47 -10.57
CA THR A 62 -18.66 -6.49 -11.61
C THR A 62 -18.33 -5.55 -12.78
N ASN A 63 -17.24 -5.83 -13.52
CA ASN A 63 -16.79 -5.07 -14.69
C ASN A 63 -16.42 -3.61 -14.40
N SER A 64 -15.92 -3.30 -13.21
CA SER A 64 -15.34 -2.00 -12.88
C SER A 64 -13.93 -1.89 -13.45
N ASN A 65 -13.85 -1.74 -14.77
CA ASN A 65 -12.62 -1.73 -15.56
C ASN A 65 -12.07 -0.30 -15.74
N TYR A 66 -10.80 -0.20 -16.12
CA TYR A 66 -10.16 1.08 -16.51
C TYR A 66 -10.19 2.17 -15.43
N ASN A 67 -10.23 1.79 -14.14
CA ASN A 67 -10.11 2.73 -13.04
C ASN A 67 -8.65 2.92 -12.63
N THR A 68 -8.35 4.10 -12.09
CA THR A 68 -7.03 4.43 -11.55
C THR A 68 -7.14 4.72 -10.06
N LEU A 69 -6.45 3.93 -9.24
CA LEU A 69 -6.30 4.15 -7.81
C LEU A 69 -4.85 4.55 -7.54
N VAL A 70 -4.63 5.82 -7.22
CA VAL A 70 -3.29 6.38 -7.08
C VAL A 70 -3.11 7.16 -5.79
N ASN A 71 -1.97 6.95 -5.11
CA ASN A 71 -1.61 7.74 -3.92
C ASN A 71 -2.69 7.70 -2.83
N ASN A 72 -3.36 6.57 -2.61
CA ASN A 72 -4.31 6.38 -1.53
C ASN A 72 -3.63 5.73 -0.31
N THR A 73 -4.10 6.05 0.88
CA THR A 73 -3.68 5.38 2.12
C THR A 73 -4.71 4.32 2.48
N VAL A 74 -4.29 3.06 2.53
CA VAL A 74 -5.13 1.89 2.78
C VAL A 74 -4.59 1.15 4.00
N ALA A 75 -5.20 1.37 5.15
CA ALA A 75 -4.62 0.88 6.40
C ALA A 75 -5.60 0.31 7.41
N HIS A 76 -5.15 -0.65 8.21
CA HIS A 76 -5.91 -1.25 9.30
C HIS A 76 -7.25 -1.87 8.88
N ASN A 77 -7.40 -2.31 7.63
CA ASN A 77 -8.63 -2.99 7.21
C ASN A 77 -8.58 -4.48 7.61
N SER A 78 -9.64 -5.00 8.22
CA SER A 78 -9.65 -6.33 8.86
C SER A 78 -9.89 -7.51 7.90
N GLY A 79 -10.01 -7.23 6.61
CA GLY A 79 -10.06 -8.18 5.51
C GLY A 79 -9.01 -7.81 4.47
N PHE A 80 -9.43 -7.32 3.31
CA PHE A 80 -8.51 -6.91 2.24
C PHE A 80 -8.34 -5.38 2.21
N GLY A 81 -7.12 -4.91 2.00
CA GLY A 81 -6.87 -3.50 1.68
C GLY A 81 -7.53 -3.12 0.35
N ILE A 82 -7.16 -3.77 -0.74
CA ILE A 82 -7.86 -3.66 -2.04
C ILE A 82 -8.24 -5.05 -2.56
N SER A 83 -9.51 -5.23 -2.90
CA SER A 83 -10.01 -6.45 -3.55
C SER A 83 -10.52 -6.15 -4.96
N VAL A 84 -9.99 -6.88 -5.94
CA VAL A 84 -10.39 -6.80 -7.35
C VAL A 84 -11.02 -8.13 -7.76
N SER A 85 -12.24 -8.09 -8.30
CA SER A 85 -13.00 -9.28 -8.69
C SER A 85 -13.69 -9.09 -10.03
N SER A 86 -13.32 -9.93 -11.01
CA SER A 86 -13.86 -9.89 -12.37
C SER A 86 -13.77 -8.48 -13.01
N CYS A 87 -12.62 -7.82 -12.83
CA CYS A 87 -12.34 -6.49 -13.36
C CYS A 87 -10.98 -6.48 -14.09
N THR A 88 -10.85 -5.67 -15.13
CA THR A 88 -9.67 -5.64 -16.00
C THR A 88 -9.15 -4.22 -16.23
N ASN A 89 -7.88 -4.12 -16.62
CA ASN A 89 -7.26 -2.87 -17.05
C ASN A 89 -7.29 -1.73 -16.01
N ASN A 90 -7.30 -2.06 -14.72
CA ASN A 90 -7.15 -1.05 -13.67
C ASN A 90 -5.67 -0.75 -13.40
N LYS A 91 -5.37 0.47 -12.95
CA LYS A 91 -4.02 0.89 -12.54
C LYS A 91 -4.02 1.26 -11.06
N ILE A 92 -3.17 0.59 -10.27
CA ILE A 92 -3.11 0.71 -8.81
C ILE A 92 -1.64 0.95 -8.45
N TYR A 93 -1.24 2.20 -8.20
CA TYR A 93 0.16 2.55 -7.96
C TYR A 93 0.31 3.73 -7.00
N LEU A 94 1.49 3.88 -6.38
CA LEU A 94 1.79 4.85 -5.32
C LEU A 94 0.87 4.77 -4.11
N ASN A 95 0.10 3.71 -3.92
CA ASN A 95 -0.72 3.55 -2.73
C ASN A 95 0.13 3.03 -1.56
N THR A 96 -0.27 3.38 -0.35
CA THR A 96 0.36 2.92 0.90
C THR A 96 -0.53 1.88 1.56
N PHE A 97 -0.05 0.65 1.66
CA PHE A 97 -0.72 -0.45 2.34
C PHE A 97 -0.05 -0.72 3.68
N GLU A 98 -0.81 -0.54 4.77
CA GLU A 98 -0.29 -0.70 6.14
C GLU A 98 -1.27 -1.44 7.04
N LEU A 99 -0.82 -2.51 7.68
CA LEU A 99 -1.51 -3.20 8.76
C LEU A 99 -2.91 -3.69 8.37
N ASN A 100 -3.12 -4.03 7.10
CA ASN A 100 -4.32 -4.73 6.65
C ASN A 100 -4.15 -6.23 6.94
N SER A 101 -5.24 -6.95 7.20
CA SER A 101 -5.15 -8.41 7.38
C SER A 101 -4.64 -9.11 6.13
N GLN A 102 -4.96 -8.58 4.96
CA GLN A 102 -4.31 -8.86 3.70
C GLN A 102 -4.27 -7.58 2.86
N ASN A 103 -3.10 -7.20 2.34
CA ASN A 103 -2.97 -5.92 1.65
C ASN A 103 -3.77 -5.85 0.35
N ALA A 104 -3.72 -6.90 -0.46
CA ALA A 104 -4.40 -6.95 -1.74
C ALA A 104 -4.92 -8.35 -2.09
N ASN A 105 -5.96 -8.40 -2.93
CA ASN A 105 -6.38 -9.61 -3.61
C ASN A 105 -6.86 -9.30 -5.03
N ASP A 106 -6.18 -9.85 -6.04
CA ASP A 106 -6.56 -9.80 -7.45
C ASP A 106 -7.15 -11.15 -7.88
N GLY A 107 -8.46 -11.29 -7.62
CA GLY A 107 -9.20 -12.54 -7.73
C GLY A 107 -9.90 -12.76 -9.07
N GLY A 108 -9.72 -11.87 -10.05
CA GLY A 108 -10.22 -12.15 -11.39
C GLY A 108 -10.18 -10.99 -12.36
N GLY A 109 -10.06 -11.35 -13.64
CA GLY A 109 -9.81 -10.45 -14.75
C GLY A 109 -8.36 -10.53 -15.20
N SER A 110 -8.02 -9.83 -16.28
CA SER A 110 -6.65 -9.70 -16.79
C SER A 110 -6.21 -8.25 -16.79
N ASN A 111 -4.90 -8.02 -16.82
CA ASN A 111 -4.29 -6.72 -17.05
C ASN A 111 -4.60 -5.66 -15.98
N ASN A 112 -4.81 -6.03 -14.72
CA ASN A 112 -4.74 -5.05 -13.63
C ASN A 112 -3.25 -4.82 -13.32
N ALA A 113 -2.78 -3.59 -13.50
CA ALA A 113 -1.42 -3.20 -13.17
C ALA A 113 -1.36 -2.69 -11.74
N TRP A 114 -0.47 -3.27 -10.93
CA TRP A 114 -0.20 -2.84 -9.56
C TRP A 114 1.04 -1.93 -9.50
N ASP A 115 1.30 -1.23 -10.60
CA ASP A 115 2.35 -0.24 -10.80
C ASP A 115 1.96 0.70 -11.96
N ASP A 116 2.78 1.70 -12.24
CA ASP A 116 2.63 2.58 -13.41
C ASP A 116 3.15 1.96 -14.73
N SER A 117 3.65 0.72 -14.65
CA SER A 117 4.32 -0.03 -15.73
C SER A 117 5.61 0.62 -16.26
N VAL A 118 6.21 1.52 -15.49
CA VAL A 118 7.45 2.23 -15.85
C VAL A 118 8.49 2.17 -14.72
N SER A 119 8.14 2.65 -13.53
CA SER A 119 9.08 2.80 -12.41
C SER A 119 8.45 2.96 -11.02
N LEU A 120 7.13 3.11 -10.92
CA LEU A 120 6.45 3.44 -9.68
C LEU A 120 5.43 2.35 -9.32
N GLY A 121 5.63 1.71 -8.17
CA GLY A 121 4.70 0.73 -7.58
C GLY A 121 4.02 1.28 -6.33
N ASN A 122 3.59 0.38 -5.46
CA ASN A 122 2.96 0.67 -4.18
C ASN A 122 3.91 0.38 -3.02
N TYR A 123 3.65 0.98 -1.87
CA TYR A 123 4.28 0.60 -0.62
C TYR A 123 3.47 -0.50 0.07
N TRP A 124 4.14 -1.55 0.51
CA TRP A 124 3.56 -2.69 1.19
C TRP A 124 4.30 -2.91 2.51
N ASP A 125 3.60 -2.86 3.63
CA ASP A 125 4.20 -3.05 4.95
C ASP A 125 4.77 -4.46 5.19
N ASP A 126 4.34 -5.45 4.39
CA ASP A 126 4.83 -6.83 4.42
C ASP A 126 5.82 -7.16 3.30
N TYR A 127 6.27 -6.17 2.52
CA TYR A 127 7.28 -6.40 1.48
C TYR A 127 8.68 -6.58 2.09
N SER A 128 9.36 -7.65 1.68
CA SER A 128 10.68 -8.03 2.18
C SER A 128 11.84 -7.18 1.66
N GLY A 129 11.57 -6.20 0.79
CA GLY A 129 12.59 -5.30 0.23
C GLY A 129 13.36 -5.86 -0.97
N SER A 130 12.98 -7.02 -1.51
CA SER A 130 13.63 -7.55 -2.72
C SER A 130 12.66 -8.23 -3.69
N GLY A 131 12.92 -8.05 -4.99
CA GLY A 131 12.15 -8.66 -6.07
C GLY A 131 10.89 -7.89 -6.44
N VAL A 132 9.85 -8.63 -6.82
CA VAL A 132 8.51 -8.10 -7.11
C VAL A 132 7.59 -8.43 -5.95
N TYR A 133 6.55 -7.64 -5.74
CA TYR A 133 5.50 -7.99 -4.78
C TYR A 133 4.39 -8.76 -5.50
N ALA A 134 4.25 -10.04 -5.18
CA ALA A 134 3.20 -10.87 -5.76
C ALA A 134 1.85 -10.53 -5.13
N ILE A 135 0.86 -10.21 -5.96
CA ILE A 135 -0.48 -9.89 -5.50
C ILE A 135 -1.25 -11.19 -5.31
N PRO A 136 -1.72 -11.52 -4.09
CA PRO A 136 -2.50 -12.72 -3.87
C PRO A 136 -3.76 -12.76 -4.75
N GLY A 137 -4.18 -13.95 -5.17
CA GLY A 137 -5.37 -14.14 -5.98
C GLY A 137 -5.11 -15.04 -7.20
N SER A 138 -6.09 -15.12 -8.09
CA SER A 138 -6.05 -16.03 -9.25
C SER A 138 -5.44 -15.39 -10.51
N SER A 139 -5.22 -14.06 -10.51
CA SER A 139 -4.73 -13.33 -11.68
C SER A 139 -3.20 -13.40 -11.86
N ASN A 140 -2.45 -13.89 -10.87
CA ASN A 140 -0.97 -13.88 -10.83
C ASN A 140 -0.37 -12.48 -11.08
N SER A 141 -1.09 -11.44 -10.67
CA SER A 141 -0.64 -10.06 -10.78
C SER A 141 0.56 -9.81 -9.87
N VAL A 142 1.44 -8.90 -10.28
CA VAL A 142 2.57 -8.46 -9.46
C VAL A 142 2.68 -6.95 -9.53
N ASP A 143 3.19 -6.36 -8.47
CA ASP A 143 3.78 -5.02 -8.50
C ASP A 143 5.28 -5.19 -8.77
N HIS A 144 5.75 -4.66 -9.90
CA HIS A 144 7.14 -4.79 -10.33
C HIS A 144 8.08 -3.77 -9.68
N TYR A 145 7.52 -2.71 -9.10
CA TYR A 145 8.27 -1.59 -8.55
C TYR A 145 7.85 -1.28 -7.11
N PRO A 146 7.78 -2.29 -6.21
CA PRO A 146 7.33 -2.08 -4.84
C PRO A 146 8.26 -1.09 -4.13
N ILE A 147 7.64 -0.14 -3.44
CA ILE A 147 8.36 0.86 -2.67
C ILE A 147 8.83 0.21 -1.38
N PHE A 148 10.14 0.11 -1.21
CA PHE A 148 10.76 -0.26 0.04
C PHE A 148 11.17 1.01 0.80
N VAL A 149 10.75 1.10 2.06
CA VAL A 149 11.20 2.15 2.97
C VAL A 149 11.98 1.47 4.07
N ASP A 150 13.28 1.76 4.14
CA ASP A 150 14.07 1.31 5.28
C ASP A 150 13.64 2.07 6.53
N SER A 151 13.09 1.34 7.50
CA SER A 151 12.68 1.85 8.80
C SER A 151 13.64 1.42 9.91
N LEU A 152 14.64 0.59 9.62
CA LEU A 152 15.59 0.12 10.62
C LEU A 152 16.71 1.15 10.75
N PRO A 153 16.97 1.67 11.97
CA PRO A 153 18.13 2.51 12.15
C PRO A 153 19.40 1.67 11.95
N PRO A 154 20.49 2.27 11.45
CA PRO A 154 21.78 1.61 11.41
C PRO A 154 22.20 1.20 12.82
N THR A 155 22.86 0.06 12.94
CA THR A 155 23.42 -0.42 14.20
C THR A 155 24.86 0.01 14.32
N ILE A 156 25.27 0.47 15.50
CA ILE A 156 26.67 0.68 15.85
C ILE A 156 27.12 -0.44 16.79
N ASP A 157 28.31 -0.99 16.56
CA ASP A 157 28.91 -1.97 17.47
C ASP A 157 29.35 -1.32 18.79
N SER A 158 29.67 -2.16 19.77
CA SER A 158 30.28 -1.75 21.02
C SER A 158 31.61 -2.49 21.15
N PRO A 159 32.75 -1.90 20.74
CA PRO A 159 34.07 -2.51 20.92
C PRO A 159 34.38 -2.69 22.42
N ASP A 160 35.24 -3.67 22.73
CA ASP A 160 35.65 -3.96 24.11
C ASP A 160 36.28 -2.75 24.80
N ASP A 161 36.08 -2.65 26.12
CA ASP A 161 36.73 -1.64 26.93
C ASP A 161 38.25 -1.75 26.83
N VAL A 162 38.92 -0.63 26.54
CA VAL A 162 40.37 -0.57 26.45
C VAL A 162 40.93 0.26 27.60
N THR A 163 41.96 -0.27 28.25
CA THR A 163 42.68 0.44 29.32
C THR A 163 44.05 0.90 28.83
N TYR A 164 44.41 2.15 29.15
CA TYR A 164 45.68 2.74 28.77
C TYR A 164 46.37 3.35 29.99
N ALA A 165 47.69 3.27 30.02
CA ALA A 165 48.48 3.98 31.03
C ALA A 165 48.39 5.49 30.80
N GLU A 166 48.23 6.24 31.90
CA GLU A 166 48.20 7.70 31.86
C GLU A 166 49.44 8.28 31.16
N GLY A 167 49.23 9.25 30.26
CA GLY A 167 50.29 9.93 29.50
C GLY A 167 50.73 9.23 28.21
N THR A 168 50.16 8.07 27.87
CA THR A 168 50.43 7.39 26.59
C THR A 168 49.57 7.93 25.45
N THR A 169 50.05 7.87 24.21
CA THR A 169 49.39 8.43 23.00
C THR A 169 49.34 7.39 21.87
N ASN A 170 48.65 7.71 20.78
CA ASN A 170 48.43 6.84 19.59
C ASN A 170 47.55 5.61 19.86
N HIS A 171 46.53 5.79 20.69
CA HIS A 171 45.51 4.77 20.95
C HIS A 171 44.24 5.06 20.16
N TRP A 172 43.58 4.00 19.70
CA TRP A 172 42.37 4.10 18.88
C TRP A 172 41.33 3.12 19.42
N VAL A 173 40.08 3.58 19.45
CA VAL A 173 38.90 2.71 19.54
C VAL A 173 38.20 2.81 18.21
N THR A 174 37.89 1.65 17.61
CA THR A 174 37.26 1.57 16.29
C THR A 174 35.84 1.07 16.47
N TRP A 175 34.88 1.82 15.93
CA TRP A 175 33.50 1.39 15.77
C TRP A 175 33.25 0.97 14.32
N THR A 176 32.42 -0.05 14.15
CA THR A 176 31.97 -0.65 12.90
C THR A 176 30.45 -0.49 12.79
N PRO A 177 29.95 0.66 12.30
CA PRO A 177 28.53 0.82 12.02
C PRO A 177 28.12 -0.07 10.83
N THR A 178 26.93 -0.65 10.91
CA THR A 178 26.34 -1.48 9.86
C THR A 178 24.88 -1.11 9.62
N ASP A 179 24.47 -1.16 8.36
CA ASP A 179 23.08 -0.99 7.94
C ASP A 179 22.73 -2.10 6.94
N ALA A 180 21.56 -2.71 7.10
CA ALA A 180 21.08 -3.72 6.18
C ALA A 180 20.55 -3.11 4.87
N HIS A 181 20.11 -1.83 4.89
CA HIS A 181 19.49 -1.15 3.76
C HIS A 181 19.88 0.36 3.66
N PRO A 182 21.19 0.69 3.53
CA PRO A 182 21.73 2.06 3.57
C PRO A 182 21.34 2.99 2.41
#